data_AF-A0A3P3XPW4-F1
#
_entry.id   AF-A0A3P3XPW4-F1
#
_cell.length_a   1.000
_cell.length_b   1.000
_cell.length_c   1.000
_cell.angle_alpha   90.00
_cell.angle_beta   90.00
_cell.angle_gamma   90.00
#
_symmetry.space_group_name_H-M   'P 1'
#
loop_
_entity.id
_entity.type
_entity.pdbx_description
1 polymer ?
#
loop_
_entity_poly.entity_id
_entity_poly.type
_entity_poly.pdbx_seq_one_letter_code
_entity_poly.pdbx_strand_id
1 'polypeptide(L)' 'MDKPEKLAMQTPNLADGNFAALSRLFPNAVTETIDENGAVVRAIDAEVLAQEINTRVVAGREER' A
#
# COMPACT_ATOMS: atom_id res chain seq x y z
N MET A 1 13.60 36.78 11.00
CA MET A 1 14.18 35.87 10.00
C MET A 1 13.09 34.90 9.59
N ASP A 2 12.36 35.23 8.54
CA ASP A 2 11.33 34.38 7.97
C ASP A 2 11.99 33.29 7.11
N LYS A 3 11.70 32.03 7.43
CA LYS A 3 11.50 30.98 6.43
C LYS A 3 10.62 29.88 7.01
N PRO A 4 9.53 29.55 6.30
CA PRO A 4 8.33 28.93 6.85
C PRO A 4 8.58 27.49 7.26
N GLU A 5 7.95 27.09 8.35
CA GLU A 5 7.63 25.69 8.65
C GLU A 5 7.10 25.09 7.35
N LYS A 6 7.85 24.15 6.76
CA LYS A 6 7.41 23.40 5.59
C LYS A 6 6.15 22.69 6.03
N LEU A 7 5.00 23.29 5.74
CA LEU A 7 3.71 22.64 5.79
C LEU A 7 3.90 21.37 4.97
N ALA A 8 4.03 20.24 5.66
CA ALA A 8 3.83 18.95 5.07
C ALA A 8 2.34 18.91 4.70
N MET A 9 1.98 19.53 3.58
CA MET A 9 0.84 19.13 2.78
C MET A 9 1.16 17.75 2.20
N GLN A 10 1.41 16.78 3.07
CA GLN A 10 1.04 15.42 2.75
C GLN A 10 -0.47 15.46 2.75
N THR A 11 -1.05 15.84 1.60
CA THR A 11 -2.39 15.41 1.20
C THR A 11 -2.56 14.03 1.80
N PRO A 12 -3.51 13.80 2.74
CA PRO A 12 -3.60 12.54 3.46
C PRO A 12 -3.61 11.47 2.39
N ASN A 13 -2.47 10.79 2.27
CA ASN A 13 -2.18 10.09 1.04
C ASN A 13 -3.08 8.88 1.15
N LEU A 14 -4.22 8.91 0.46
CA LEU A 14 -5.16 7.80 0.46
C LEU A 14 -4.42 6.53 0.04
N ALA A 15 -3.35 6.68 -0.75
CA ALA A 15 -2.39 5.64 -1.03
C ALA A 15 -1.73 5.06 0.22
N ASP A 16 -1.26 5.86 1.19
CA ASP A 16 -0.65 5.38 2.44
C ASP A 16 -1.66 4.61 3.31
N GLY A 17 -2.88 5.13 3.45
CA GLY A 17 -3.96 4.43 4.17
C GLY A 17 -4.35 3.11 3.49
N ASN A 18 -4.49 3.12 2.16
CA ASN A 18 -4.75 1.92 1.37
C ASN A 18 -3.56 0.96 1.44
N PHE A 19 -2.33 1.47 1.47
CA PHE A 19 -1.11 0.68 1.60
C PHE A 19 -1.07 -0.03 2.95
N ALA A 20 -1.39 0.68 4.04
CA ALA A 20 -1.47 0.09 5.38
C ALA A 20 -2.56 -1.00 5.45
N ALA A 21 -3.70 -0.77 4.80
CA ALA A 21 -4.77 -1.76 4.69
C ALA A 21 -4.33 -2.99 3.87
N LEU A 22 -3.72 -2.78 2.70
CA LEU A 22 -3.23 -3.85 1.84
C LEU A 22 -2.08 -4.63 2.49
N SER A 23 -1.16 -3.96 3.19
CA SER A 23 -0.08 -4.61 3.94
C SER A 23 -0.61 -5.48 5.09
N ARG A 24 -1.72 -5.09 5.71
CA ARG A 24 -2.35 -5.86 6.79
C ARG A 24 -3.21 -7.02 6.26
N LEU A 25 -3.82 -6.87 5.08
CA LEU A 25 -4.69 -7.88 4.47
C LEU A 25 -3.92 -8.88 3.60
N PHE A 26 -2.89 -8.42 2.89
CA PHE A 26 -2.09 -9.16 1.92
C PHE A 26 -0.59 -8.96 2.21
N PRO A 27 -0.09 -9.43 3.37
CA PRO A 27 1.33 -9.31 3.71
C PRO A 27 2.24 -10.05 2.71
N ASN A 28 1.72 -11.09 2.04
CA ASN A 28 2.43 -11.81 0.99
C ASN A 28 2.61 -10.98 -0.29
N ALA A 29 1.70 -10.03 -0.55
CA ALA A 29 1.75 -9.15 -1.71
C ALA A 29 2.58 -7.89 -1.47
N VAL A 30 2.97 -7.61 -0.22
CA VAL A 30 3.81 -6.44 0.11
C VAL A 30 5.26 -6.89 0.22
N THR A 31 6.13 -6.25 -0.56
CA THR A 31 7.57 -6.53 -0.61
C THR A 31 8.37 -5.30 -0.20
N GLU A 32 9.54 -5.51 0.38
CA GLU A 32 10.48 -4.42 0.69
C GLU A 32 11.47 -4.33 -0.47
N THR A 33 11.42 -3.22 -1.20
CA THR A 33 12.37 -2.93 -2.28
C THR A 33 13.22 -1.73 -1.90
N ILE A 34 14.37 -1.58 -2.54
CA ILE A 34 15.25 -0.44 -2.32
C ILE A 34 15.05 0.52 -3.48
N ASP A 35 14.64 1.74 -3.17
CA ASP A 35 14.49 2.83 -4.14
C ASP A 35 15.86 3.31 -4.65
N GLU A 36 15.90 4.11 -5.71
CA GLU A 36 17.13 4.66 -6.31
C GLU A 36 18.00 5.43 -5.30
N ASN A 37 17.40 5.89 -4.20
CA ASN A 37 18.08 6.58 -3.10
C ASN A 37 18.69 5.64 -2.04
N GLY A 38 18.58 4.32 -2.20
CA GLY A 38 19.03 3.36 -1.18
C GLY A 38 18.07 3.24 0.00
N ALA A 39 16.89 3.86 -0.07
CA ALA A 39 15.88 3.79 0.98
C ALA A 39 15.03 2.53 0.80
N VAL A 40 14.80 1.80 1.90
CA VAL A 40 13.85 0.68 1.91
C VAL A 40 12.45 1.25 1.79
N VAL A 41 11.81 1.01 0.64
CA VAL A 41 10.44 1.39 0.37
C VAL A 41 9.60 0.13 0.26
N ARG A 42 8.39 0.20 0.78
CA ARG A 42 7.44 -0.90 0.69
C ARG A 42 6.73 -0.82 -0.66
N ALA A 43 6.85 -1.87 -1.47
CA ALA A 43 6.18 -2.05 -2.74
C ALA A 43 5.03 -3.04 -2.59
N ILE A 44 4.05 -2.94 -3.49
CA ILE A 44 2.97 -3.92 -3.63
C ILE A 44 3.20 -4.64 -4.96
N ASP A 45 3.30 -5.96 -4.91
CA ASP A 45 3.33 -6.81 -6.08
C ASP A 45 1.91 -6.95 -6.64
N ALA A 46 1.69 -6.43 -7.84
CA ALA A 46 0.37 -6.41 -8.45
C ALA A 46 -0.11 -7.81 -8.88
N GLU A 47 0.81 -8.71 -9.27
CA GLU A 47 0.44 -10.08 -9.66
C GLU A 47 0.07 -10.92 -8.44
N VAL A 48 0.87 -10.86 -7.37
CA VAL A 48 0.57 -11.55 -6.11
C VAL A 48 -0.67 -10.96 -5.46
N LEU A 49 -0.84 -9.63 -5.48
CA LEU A 49 -2.07 -9.01 -4.99
C LEU A 49 -3.28 -9.47 -5.82
N ALA A 50 -3.16 -9.49 -7.15
CA ALA A 50 -4.23 -9.96 -8.02
C ALA A 50 -4.54 -11.45 -7.80
N GLN A 51 -3.53 -12.29 -7.57
CA GLN A 51 -3.71 -13.72 -7.28
C GLN A 51 -4.29 -13.96 -5.89
N GLU A 52 -3.79 -13.30 -4.84
CA GLU A 52 -4.35 -13.39 -3.49
C GLU A 52 -5.78 -12.86 -3.47
N ILE A 53 -6.07 -11.78 -4.19
CA ILE A 53 -7.43 -11.32 -4.41
C ILE A 53 -8.18 -12.33 -5.29
N ASN A 54 -7.66 -12.96 -6.34
CA ASN A 54 -8.45 -13.92 -7.13
C ASN A 54 -8.74 -15.22 -6.36
N THR A 55 -7.77 -15.72 -5.59
CA THR A 55 -7.84 -16.92 -4.75
C THR A 55 -8.63 -16.68 -3.47
N ARG A 56 -8.63 -15.45 -2.93
CA ARG A 56 -9.35 -15.05 -1.70
C ARG A 56 -10.52 -14.11 -1.94
N VAL A 57 -10.83 -13.75 -3.19
CA VAL A 57 -12.16 -13.31 -3.63
C VAL A 57 -12.99 -14.59 -3.58
N VAL A 58 -13.36 -14.92 -2.34
CA VAL A 58 -14.69 -15.40 -2.11
C VAL A 58 -15.56 -14.31 -2.74
N ALA A 59 -16.41 -14.70 -3.68
CA ALA A 59 -17.61 -13.97 -4.00
C ALA A 59 -18.41 -13.83 -2.70
N GLY A 60 -18.00 -12.90 -1.82
CA GLY A 60 -18.57 -12.64 -0.51
C GLY A 60 -19.86 -11.84 -0.61
N ARG A 61 -20.57 -12.02 -1.73
CA ARG A 61 -21.98 -11.75 -1.89
C ARG A 61 -22.63 -12.93 -2.61
N GLU A 62 -22.28 -14.15 -2.20
CA GLU A 62 -23.22 -15.26 -2.20
C GLU A 62 -24.22 -14.96 -1.07
N GLU A 63 -25.10 -14.00 -1.33
CA GLU A 63 -26.39 -13.93 -0.66
C GLU A 63 -27.11 -15.24 -0.97
N ARG A 64 -27.25 -16.05 0.07
CA ARG A 64 -28.06 -17.26 0.07
C ARG A 64 -29.53 -16.94 -0.12
#